data_AF-A0A9W5IR15-F1
#
_entry.id   AF-A0A9W5IR15-F1
#
_cell.length_a   1.000
_cell.length_b   1.000
_cell.length_c   1.000
_cell.angle_alpha   90.00
_cell.angle_beta   90.00
_cell.angle_gamma   90.00
#
_symmetry.space_group_name_H-M   'P 1'
#
loop_
_entity.id
_entity.type
_entity.pdbx_description
1 polymer ?
#
loop_
_entity_poly.entity_id
_entity_poly.type
_entity_poly.pdbx_seq_one_letter_code
_entity_poly.pdbx_strand_id
1 'polypeptide(L)'
;METKKSFAKRNEGFIIHVNATLKQLQQTRNNLSGINRKQRDAWEKFQKLNADANQLKAEVSNTRAQISRFVSGNYKNSQPNAVALFLKNADAGQKTRFLRYTRYINNANDQVMRDLEKQQKELAAQEQKINNELAYLKKLQANIQASLRQQGVTNTAEQAESRRQNAQMAKEVQKKINHRENEQRLNNLLKDLEKRKADQRKAEAEARKKAAEARLAAAEKARKEQAAAQQKAEAERAAMSTLTDEDMKLQAPNTQGFTVSNANSFSRMQGRLKKPVNGTLAGLFGQDRGDGEVWKGVFYNTVPAPVSSIASGTVTFAGELEGYGKVVVLDHGDGYVSIYSGLSEIDIAQNYAVNAGSKIGTSGTLPSGETGLYLEVRYNGQVMNPLSWIN
;
A
#
# COMPACT_ATOMS: atom_id res chain seq x y z
N MET A 1 26.38 -18.36 80.46
CA MET A 1 25.89 -16.97 80.45
C MET A 1 26.26 -16.31 79.12
N GLU A 2 25.57 -16.65 78.04
CA GLU A 2 25.59 -15.77 76.86
C GLU A 2 24.83 -14.50 77.26
N THR A 3 25.58 -13.42 77.40
CA THR A 3 25.17 -12.22 78.13
C THR A 3 24.06 -11.47 77.39
N LYS A 4 23.15 -10.83 78.15
CA LYS A 4 22.11 -9.91 77.64
C LYS A 4 22.63 -8.91 76.57
N LYS A 5 23.92 -8.56 76.59
CA LYS A 5 24.61 -7.76 75.56
C LYS A 5 24.62 -8.38 74.16
N SER A 6 24.75 -9.70 74.04
CA SER A 6 24.71 -10.44 72.76
C SER A 6 23.30 -10.44 72.15
N PHE A 7 22.26 -10.53 72.97
CA PHE A 7 20.86 -10.41 72.55
C PHE A 7 20.50 -8.97 72.14
N ALA A 8 20.94 -7.97 72.91
CA ALA A 8 20.72 -6.55 72.58
C ALA A 8 21.37 -6.16 71.22
N LYS A 9 22.62 -6.56 70.98
CA LYS A 9 23.31 -6.35 69.69
C LYS A 9 22.61 -7.04 68.52
N ARG A 10 22.07 -8.25 68.73
CA ARG A 10 21.30 -8.98 67.71
C ARG A 10 19.96 -8.28 67.40
N ASN A 11 19.26 -7.78 68.41
CA ASN A 11 18.03 -7.01 68.21
C ASN A 11 18.27 -5.65 67.54
N GLU A 12 19.34 -4.93 67.89
CA GLU A 12 19.71 -3.69 67.21
C GLU A 12 20.06 -3.94 65.73
N GLY A 13 20.84 -4.98 65.44
CA GLY A 13 21.14 -5.39 64.07
C GLY A 13 19.89 -5.77 63.27
N PHE A 14 18.93 -6.46 63.89
CA PHE A 14 17.64 -6.80 63.28
C PHE A 14 16.78 -5.57 62.99
N ILE A 15 16.66 -4.63 63.93
CA ILE A 15 15.88 -3.39 63.75
C ILE A 15 16.51 -2.50 62.67
N ILE A 16 17.85 -2.38 62.63
CA ILE A 16 18.56 -1.66 61.56
C ILE A 16 18.26 -2.30 60.20
N HIS A 17 18.27 -3.63 60.12
CA HIS A 17 17.96 -4.35 58.89
C HIS A 17 16.51 -4.13 58.45
N VAL A 18 15.55 -4.26 59.36
CA VAL A 18 14.11 -4.02 59.08
C VAL A 18 13.85 -2.58 58.63
N ASN A 19 14.47 -1.59 59.28
CA ASN A 19 14.34 -0.19 58.88
C ASN A 19 14.98 0.10 57.52
N ALA A 20 16.13 -0.52 57.22
CA ALA A 20 16.76 -0.43 55.91
C ALA A 20 15.88 -1.05 54.81
N THR A 21 15.29 -2.22 55.07
CA THR A 21 14.34 -2.89 54.16
C THR A 21 13.08 -2.05 53.96
N LEU A 22 12.50 -1.48 55.01
CA LEU A 22 11.33 -0.59 54.93
C LEU A 22 11.62 0.67 54.10
N LYS A 23 12.78 1.29 54.31
CA LYS A 23 13.23 2.47 53.55
C LYS A 23 13.42 2.14 52.07
N GLN A 24 14.05 0.99 51.75
CA GLN A 24 14.20 0.50 50.37
C GLN A 24 12.83 0.22 49.72
N LEU A 25 11.89 -0.36 50.47
CA LEU A 25 10.56 -0.69 49.99
C LEU A 25 9.74 0.58 49.68
N GLN A 26 9.84 1.59 50.55
CA GLN A 26 9.22 2.90 50.35
C GLN A 26 9.82 3.65 49.15
N GLN A 27 11.15 3.65 49.00
CA GLN A 27 11.82 4.22 47.82
C GLN A 27 11.37 3.54 46.53
N THR A 28 11.27 2.21 46.53
CA THR A 28 10.84 1.45 45.35
C THR A 28 9.36 1.73 45.03
N ARG A 29 8.50 1.91 46.05
CA ARG A 29 7.09 2.29 45.86
C ARG A 29 6.95 3.67 45.21
N ASN A 30 7.75 4.65 45.66
CA ASN A 30 7.78 5.99 45.08
C ASN A 30 8.32 5.99 43.65
N ASN A 31 9.35 5.18 43.38
CA ASN A 31 9.87 5.03 42.02
C ASN A 31 8.83 4.39 41.08
N LEU A 32 8.16 3.31 41.51
CA LEU A 32 7.15 2.64 40.71
C LEU A 32 5.95 3.56 40.42
N SER A 33 5.48 4.33 41.41
CA SER A 33 4.39 5.29 41.19
C SER A 33 4.80 6.41 40.21
N GLY A 34 6.06 6.87 40.27
CA GLY A 34 6.62 7.81 39.31
C GLY A 34 6.71 7.26 37.89
N ILE A 35 7.16 6.00 37.73
CA ILE A 35 7.21 5.32 36.42
C ILE A 35 5.79 5.10 35.87
N ASN A 36 4.83 4.71 36.71
CA ASN A 36 3.43 4.55 36.30
C ASN A 36 2.80 5.87 35.83
N ARG A 37 3.12 7.01 36.47
CA ARG A 37 2.69 8.33 35.98
C ARG A 37 3.25 8.63 34.60
N LYS A 38 4.57 8.49 34.43
CA LYS A 38 5.24 8.67 33.13
C LYS A 38 4.66 7.77 32.04
N GLN A 39 4.27 6.55 32.38
CA GLN A 39 3.65 5.61 31.45
C GLN A 39 2.27 6.09 31.00
N ARG A 40 1.43 6.59 31.92
CA ARG A 40 0.13 7.16 31.56
C ARG A 40 0.27 8.41 30.70
N ASP A 41 1.15 9.32 31.06
CA ASP A 41 1.39 10.55 30.29
C ASP A 41 1.88 10.22 28.86
N ALA A 42 2.80 9.25 28.75
CA ALA A 42 3.29 8.76 27.45
C ALA A 42 2.18 8.07 26.64
N TRP A 43 1.29 7.33 27.30
CA TRP A 43 0.15 6.68 26.67
C TRP A 43 -0.86 7.70 26.13
N GLU A 44 -1.23 8.71 26.92
CA GLU A 44 -2.12 9.79 26.49
C GLU A 44 -1.53 10.58 25.32
N LYS A 45 -0.23 10.87 25.39
CA LYS A 45 0.49 11.52 24.29
C LYS A 45 0.49 10.65 23.03
N PHE A 46 0.72 9.34 23.16
CA PHE A 46 0.63 8.40 22.03
C PHE A 46 -0.78 8.41 21.42
N GLN A 47 -1.84 8.35 22.24
CA GLN A 47 -3.22 8.38 21.76
C GLN A 47 -3.53 9.65 20.98
N LYS A 48 -3.09 10.82 21.49
CA LYS A 48 -3.22 12.10 20.79
C LYS A 48 -2.47 12.10 19.47
N LEU A 49 -1.20 11.69 19.46
CA LEU A 49 -0.40 11.65 18.24
C LEU A 49 -1.03 10.72 17.19
N ASN A 50 -1.60 9.60 17.62
CA ASN A 50 -2.26 8.63 16.76
C ASN A 50 -3.59 9.16 16.19
N ALA A 51 -4.39 9.88 16.99
CA ALA A 51 -5.59 10.57 16.51
C ALA A 51 -5.26 11.63 15.45
N ASP A 52 -4.26 12.48 15.73
CA ASP A 52 -3.78 13.50 14.79
C ASP A 52 -3.29 12.84 13.47
N ALA A 53 -2.57 11.72 13.56
CA ALA A 53 -2.10 10.98 12.39
C ALA A 53 -3.26 10.37 11.58
N ASN A 54 -4.29 9.86 12.23
CA ASN A 54 -5.47 9.31 11.55
C ASN A 54 -6.26 10.41 10.84
N GLN A 55 -6.42 11.58 11.47
CA GLN A 55 -7.03 12.74 10.82
C GLN A 55 -6.22 13.15 9.58
N LEU A 56 -4.90 13.29 9.71
CA LEU A 56 -4.04 13.66 8.60
C LEU A 56 -4.05 12.61 7.47
N LYS A 57 -4.13 11.31 7.80
CA LYS A 57 -4.32 10.23 6.81
C LYS A 57 -5.64 10.38 6.05
N ALA A 58 -6.73 10.73 6.73
CA ALA A 58 -8.01 10.97 6.11
C ALA A 58 -7.97 12.20 5.18
N GLU A 59 -7.33 13.29 5.62
CA GLU A 59 -7.11 14.48 4.80
C GLU A 59 -6.28 14.17 3.55
N VAL A 60 -5.14 13.49 3.69
CA VAL A 60 -4.31 13.04 2.57
C VAL A 60 -5.13 12.18 1.59
N SER A 61 -5.95 11.27 2.10
CA SER A 61 -6.82 10.45 1.25
C SER A 61 -7.85 11.28 0.50
N ASN A 62 -8.45 12.29 1.14
CA ASN A 62 -9.40 13.19 0.50
C ASN A 62 -8.72 14.04 -0.59
N THR A 63 -7.55 14.61 -0.30
CA THR A 63 -6.74 15.34 -1.28
C THR A 63 -6.38 14.46 -2.48
N ARG A 64 -5.99 13.20 -2.25
CA ARG A 64 -5.74 12.22 -3.32
C ARG A 64 -6.98 11.90 -4.14
N ALA A 65 -8.14 11.75 -3.50
CA ALA A 65 -9.38 11.52 -4.22
C ALA A 65 -9.75 12.71 -5.11
N GLN A 66 -9.51 13.95 -4.63
CA GLN A 66 -9.68 15.16 -5.45
C GLN A 66 -8.73 15.16 -6.66
N ILE A 67 -7.43 14.89 -6.44
CA ILE A 67 -6.45 14.75 -7.53
C ILE A 67 -6.87 13.67 -8.53
N SER A 68 -7.31 12.50 -8.04
CA SER A 68 -7.78 11.42 -8.91
C SER A 68 -8.96 11.86 -9.77
N ARG A 69 -9.94 12.60 -9.22
CA ARG A 69 -11.05 13.16 -10.00
C ARG A 69 -10.57 14.15 -11.06
N PHE A 70 -9.59 15.00 -10.75
CA PHE A 70 -9.00 15.94 -11.71
C PHE A 70 -8.25 15.22 -12.84
N VAL A 71 -7.39 14.26 -12.50
CA VAL A 71 -6.64 13.46 -13.48
C VAL A 71 -7.59 12.69 -14.38
N SER A 72 -8.61 12.03 -13.82
CA SER A 72 -9.64 11.31 -14.58
C SER A 72 -10.46 12.23 -15.49
N GLY A 73 -10.79 13.44 -15.05
CA GLY A 73 -11.49 14.45 -15.85
C GLY A 73 -10.66 14.93 -17.05
N ASN A 74 -9.36 15.18 -16.83
CA ASN A 74 -8.45 15.59 -17.89
C ASN A 74 -8.09 14.45 -18.84
N TYR A 75 -7.98 13.21 -18.35
CA TYR A 75 -7.73 12.03 -19.19
C TYR A 75 -8.93 11.63 -20.06
N LYS A 76 -10.17 11.84 -19.59
CA LYS A 76 -11.37 11.66 -20.43
C LYS A 76 -11.43 12.65 -21.60
N ASN A 77 -10.82 13.83 -21.44
CA ASN A 77 -10.73 14.87 -22.47
C ASN A 77 -9.33 14.99 -23.10
N SER A 78 -8.45 14.00 -22.91
CA SER A 78 -7.08 14.00 -23.46
C SER A 78 -7.07 13.61 -24.94
N GLN A 79 -7.79 14.38 -25.75
CA GLN A 79 -7.57 14.45 -27.18
C GLN A 79 -6.56 15.59 -27.38
N PRO A 80 -5.23 15.34 -27.44
CA PRO A 80 -4.24 16.39 -27.71
C PRO A 80 -4.57 17.19 -28.99
N ASN A 81 -5.25 16.56 -29.94
CA ASN A 81 -5.78 17.23 -31.14
C ASN A 81 -7.01 18.11 -30.88
N ALA A 82 -7.87 17.85 -29.88
CA ALA A 82 -9.09 18.63 -29.66
C ALA A 82 -8.80 20.03 -29.11
N VAL A 83 -7.84 20.16 -28.19
CA VAL A 83 -7.41 21.48 -27.68
C VAL A 83 -6.70 22.26 -28.80
N ALA A 84 -5.85 21.60 -29.58
CA ALA A 84 -5.20 22.22 -30.74
C ALA A 84 -6.19 22.66 -31.82
N LEU A 85 -7.21 21.83 -32.12
CA LEU A 85 -8.29 22.14 -33.07
C LEU A 85 -9.19 23.27 -32.54
N PHE A 86 -9.52 23.28 -31.25
CA PHE A 86 -10.27 24.36 -30.60
C PHE A 86 -9.50 25.68 -30.67
N LEU A 87 -8.22 25.68 -30.28
CA LEU A 87 -7.38 26.88 -30.36
C LEU A 87 -7.14 27.35 -31.79
N LYS A 88 -7.24 26.46 -32.79
CA LYS A 88 -7.17 26.82 -34.21
C LYS A 88 -8.46 27.48 -34.72
N ASN A 89 -9.62 26.94 -34.36
CA ASN A 89 -10.93 27.31 -34.93
C ASN A 89 -11.76 28.29 -34.09
N ALA A 90 -11.46 28.47 -32.80
CA ALA A 90 -12.20 29.36 -31.90
C ALA A 90 -11.95 30.85 -32.19
N ASP A 91 -12.86 31.74 -31.78
CA ASP A 91 -12.63 33.19 -31.83
C ASP A 91 -11.66 33.67 -30.72
N ALA A 92 -11.13 34.88 -30.85
CA ALA A 92 -10.14 35.44 -29.91
C ALA A 92 -10.67 35.54 -28.45
N GLY A 93 -11.96 35.80 -28.26
CA GLY A 93 -12.60 35.85 -26.94
C GLY A 93 -12.74 34.47 -26.31
N GLN A 94 -13.14 33.46 -27.10
CA GLN A 94 -13.18 32.06 -26.68
C GLN A 94 -11.80 31.53 -26.29
N LYS A 95 -10.75 31.81 -27.09
CA LYS A 95 -9.37 31.43 -26.77
C LYS A 95 -8.90 32.07 -25.47
N THR A 96 -9.18 33.36 -25.26
CA THR A 96 -8.79 34.09 -24.05
C THR A 96 -9.48 33.52 -22.81
N ARG A 97 -10.79 33.27 -22.88
CA ARG A 97 -11.55 32.66 -21.77
C ARG A 97 -11.05 31.25 -21.45
N PHE A 98 -10.81 30.43 -22.47
CA PHE A 98 -10.26 29.08 -22.32
C PHE A 98 -8.88 29.11 -21.67
N LEU A 99 -7.93 29.89 -22.19
CA LEU A 99 -6.57 30.00 -21.63
C LEU A 99 -6.59 30.54 -20.18
N ARG A 100 -7.43 31.52 -19.88
CA ARG A 100 -7.60 32.04 -18.51
C ARG A 100 -8.16 30.96 -17.58
N TYR A 101 -9.18 30.23 -18.02
CA TYR A 101 -9.78 29.12 -17.27
C TYR A 101 -8.75 28.00 -17.03
N THR A 102 -8.04 27.55 -18.07
CA THR A 102 -6.99 26.53 -17.96
C THR A 102 -5.88 26.97 -17.01
N ARG A 103 -5.42 28.23 -17.06
CA ARG A 103 -4.42 28.74 -16.13
C ARG A 103 -4.92 28.73 -14.69
N TYR A 104 -6.17 29.15 -14.46
CA TYR A 104 -6.79 29.10 -13.13
C TYR A 104 -6.86 27.67 -12.59
N ILE A 105 -7.33 26.72 -13.40
CA ILE A 105 -7.40 25.29 -13.02
C ILE A 105 -6.01 24.72 -12.76
N ASN A 106 -5.02 25.00 -13.60
CA ASN A 106 -3.65 24.52 -13.40
C ASN A 106 -3.03 25.09 -12.11
N ASN A 107 -3.22 26.38 -11.83
CA ASN A 107 -2.74 26.98 -10.58
C ASN A 107 -3.43 26.35 -9.34
N ALA A 108 -4.74 26.09 -9.43
CA ALA A 108 -5.46 25.40 -8.37
C ALA A 108 -4.96 23.96 -8.19
N ASN A 109 -4.68 23.25 -9.29
CA ASN A 109 -4.10 21.90 -9.24
C ASN A 109 -2.71 21.90 -8.60
N ASP A 110 -1.84 22.85 -8.97
CA ASP A 110 -0.51 23.00 -8.39
C ASP A 110 -0.59 23.24 -6.88
N GLN A 111 -1.58 24.03 -6.42
CA GLN A 111 -1.81 24.26 -5.01
C GLN A 111 -2.20 22.96 -4.28
N VAL A 112 -3.16 22.20 -4.82
CA VAL A 112 -3.58 20.91 -4.25
C VAL A 112 -2.42 19.90 -4.20
N MET A 113 -1.55 19.89 -5.21
CA MET A 113 -0.36 19.03 -5.21
C MET A 113 0.67 19.45 -4.15
N ARG A 114 0.88 20.77 -3.95
CA ARG A 114 1.74 21.29 -2.88
C ARG A 114 1.19 20.97 -1.50
N ASP A 115 -0.13 21.10 -1.33
CA ASP A 115 -0.81 20.76 -0.07
C ASP A 115 -0.67 19.25 0.22
N LEU A 116 -0.81 18.39 -0.80
CA LEU A 116 -0.56 16.96 -0.65
C LEU A 116 0.88 16.66 -0.23
N GLU A 117 1.88 17.31 -0.85
CA GLU A 117 3.29 17.12 -0.48
C GLU A 117 3.54 17.56 0.97
N LYS A 118 2.97 18.69 1.39
CA LYS A 118 3.04 19.18 2.76
C LYS A 118 2.40 18.20 3.74
N GLN A 119 1.17 17.76 3.47
CA GLN A 119 0.47 16.78 4.29
C GLN A 119 1.23 15.45 4.39
N GLN A 120 1.88 14.99 3.32
CA GLN A 120 2.72 13.79 3.36
C GLN A 120 3.95 13.97 4.25
N LYS A 121 4.62 15.12 4.21
CA LYS A 121 5.76 15.42 5.10
C LYS A 121 5.33 15.50 6.57
N GLU A 122 4.21 16.15 6.84
CA GLU A 122 3.62 16.22 8.19
C GLU A 122 3.25 14.82 8.70
N LEU A 123 2.68 13.97 7.84
CA LEU A 123 2.32 12.60 8.20
C LEU A 123 3.56 11.77 8.54
N ALA A 124 4.61 11.85 7.73
CA ALA A 124 5.88 11.17 8.01
C ALA A 124 6.51 11.64 9.34
N ALA A 125 6.48 12.95 9.61
CA ALA A 125 6.97 13.50 10.88
C ALA A 125 6.14 13.03 12.07
N GLN A 126 4.81 12.95 11.92
CA GLN A 126 3.92 12.45 12.96
C GLN A 126 4.15 10.96 13.22
N GLU A 127 4.30 10.14 12.18
CA GLU A 127 4.63 8.72 12.29
C GLU A 127 5.97 8.49 13.00
N GLN A 128 6.97 9.36 12.79
CA GLN A 128 8.24 9.33 13.52
C GLN A 128 8.07 9.67 15.00
N LYS A 129 7.25 10.68 15.35
CA LYS A 129 6.93 10.99 16.75
C LYS A 129 6.26 9.81 17.45
N ILE A 130 5.28 9.18 16.80
CA ILE A 130 4.62 7.98 17.32
C ILE A 130 5.65 6.85 17.52
N ASN A 131 6.68 6.73 16.66
CA ASN A 131 7.67 5.65 16.72
C ASN A 131 8.53 5.83 17.97
N ASN A 132 8.96 7.07 18.19
CA ASN A 132 9.74 7.44 19.36
C ASN A 132 8.93 7.24 20.65
N GLU A 133 7.63 7.56 20.64
CA GLU A 133 6.75 7.37 21.80
C GLU A 133 6.52 5.88 22.10
N LEU A 134 6.29 5.04 21.09
CA LEU A 134 6.19 3.58 21.26
C LEU A 134 7.49 2.97 21.81
N ALA A 135 8.65 3.43 21.32
CA ALA A 135 9.95 3.00 21.83
C ALA A 135 10.15 3.43 23.30
N TYR A 136 9.69 4.62 23.66
CA TYR A 136 9.71 5.11 25.05
C TYR A 136 8.78 4.29 25.95
N LEU A 137 7.55 4.01 25.52
CA LEU A 137 6.60 3.14 26.22
C LEU A 137 7.17 1.73 26.44
N LYS A 138 7.84 1.15 25.44
CA LYS A 138 8.52 -0.15 25.57
C LYS A 138 9.62 -0.12 26.64
N LYS A 139 10.40 0.96 26.72
CA LYS A 139 11.42 1.16 27.77
C LYS A 139 10.78 1.29 29.16
N LEU A 140 9.70 2.06 29.28
CA LEU A 140 8.97 2.20 30.55
C LEU A 140 8.40 0.86 31.00
N GLN A 141 7.83 0.07 30.09
CA GLN A 141 7.32 -1.27 30.39
C GLN A 141 8.43 -2.21 30.92
N ALA A 142 9.61 -2.19 30.31
CA ALA A 142 10.76 -2.96 30.79
C ALA A 142 11.19 -2.52 32.21
N ASN A 143 11.19 -1.20 32.47
CA ASN A 143 11.52 -0.66 33.79
C ASN A 143 10.49 -1.05 34.85
N ILE A 144 9.20 -1.01 34.53
CA ILE A 144 8.12 -1.48 35.42
C ILE A 144 8.32 -2.96 35.74
N GLN A 145 8.57 -3.80 34.74
CA GLN A 145 8.81 -5.23 34.96
C GLN A 145 10.04 -5.48 35.84
N ALA A 146 11.12 -4.71 35.65
CA ALA A 146 12.32 -4.80 36.49
C ALA A 146 12.05 -4.36 37.94
N SER A 147 11.36 -3.23 38.15
CA SER A 147 10.99 -2.75 39.49
C SER A 147 10.05 -3.73 40.20
N LEU A 148 9.11 -4.34 39.48
CA LEU A 148 8.21 -5.37 40.04
C LEU A 148 8.96 -6.63 40.48
N ARG A 149 10.00 -7.05 39.74
CA ARG A 149 10.86 -8.18 40.14
C ARG A 149 11.66 -7.88 41.41
N GLN A 150 12.11 -6.64 41.58
CA GLN A 150 12.87 -6.22 42.78
C GLN A 150 12.01 -6.11 44.04
N GLN A 151 10.72 -5.78 43.91
CA GLN A 151 9.82 -5.53 45.05
C GLN A 151 9.29 -6.79 45.74
N GLY A 152 9.46 -7.97 45.15
CA GLY A 152 8.79 -9.19 45.60
C GLY A 152 7.26 -9.10 45.50
N VAL A 153 6.57 -10.22 45.73
CA VAL A 153 5.10 -10.28 45.71
C VAL A 153 4.55 -9.71 47.02
N THR A 154 4.57 -8.38 47.18
CA THR A 154 3.70 -7.73 48.16
C THR A 154 2.28 -7.66 47.56
N ASN A 155 1.29 -8.14 48.33
CA ASN A 155 -0.07 -8.45 47.88
C ASN A 155 -1.07 -7.37 48.35
N THR A 156 -0.75 -6.09 48.19
CA THR A 156 -1.75 -5.04 48.45
C THR A 156 -2.72 -4.95 47.27
N ALA A 157 -4.00 -4.68 47.53
CA ALA A 157 -5.03 -4.55 46.49
C ALA A 157 -4.66 -3.49 45.44
N GLU A 158 -4.11 -2.35 45.88
CA GLU A 158 -3.62 -1.26 45.02
C GLU A 158 -2.51 -1.72 44.07
N GLN A 159 -1.59 -2.59 44.53
CA GLN A 159 -0.52 -3.14 43.69
C GLN A 159 -1.05 -4.16 42.69
N ALA A 160 -2.05 -4.96 43.07
CA ALA A 160 -2.68 -5.91 42.18
C ALA A 160 -3.42 -5.20 41.02
N GLU A 161 -4.14 -4.12 41.32
CA GLU A 161 -4.83 -3.32 40.31
C GLU A 161 -3.84 -2.61 39.37
N SER A 162 -2.81 -1.96 39.93
CA SER A 162 -1.76 -1.33 39.11
C SER A 162 -1.06 -2.34 38.20
N ARG A 163 -0.80 -3.56 38.66
CA ARG A 163 -0.22 -4.63 37.83
C ARG A 163 -1.14 -5.03 36.69
N ARG A 164 -2.45 -5.14 36.94
CA ARG A 164 -3.45 -5.46 35.90
C ARG A 164 -3.50 -4.36 34.84
N GLN A 165 -3.58 -3.10 35.24
CA GLN A 165 -3.58 -1.95 34.32
C GLN A 165 -2.30 -1.90 33.49
N ASN A 166 -1.13 -2.08 34.13
CA ASN A 166 0.15 -2.11 33.44
C ASN A 166 0.25 -3.28 32.46
N ALA A 167 -0.29 -4.46 32.81
CA ALA A 167 -0.31 -5.63 31.93
C ALA A 167 -1.25 -5.46 30.73
N GLN A 168 -2.41 -4.82 30.90
CA GLN A 168 -3.31 -4.49 29.80
C GLN A 168 -2.65 -3.48 28.86
N MET A 169 -2.10 -2.39 29.39
CA MET A 169 -1.41 -1.38 28.59
C MET A 169 -0.21 -1.98 27.83
N ALA A 170 0.57 -2.86 28.48
CA ALA A 170 1.65 -3.61 27.85
C ALA A 170 1.19 -4.43 26.63
N LYS A 171 0.03 -5.10 26.73
CA LYS A 171 -0.54 -5.86 25.61
C LYS A 171 -0.94 -4.93 24.46
N GLU A 172 -1.59 -3.82 24.76
CA GLU A 172 -2.01 -2.86 23.73
C GLU A 172 -0.82 -2.18 23.04
N VAL A 173 0.20 -1.77 23.79
CA VAL A 173 1.47 -1.26 23.23
C VAL A 173 2.11 -2.30 22.31
N GLN A 174 2.18 -3.56 22.74
CA GLN A 174 2.79 -4.62 21.94
C GLN A 174 2.02 -4.91 20.65
N LYS A 175 0.68 -4.93 20.70
CA LYS A 175 -0.16 -5.06 19.49
C LYS A 175 0.13 -3.94 18.49
N LYS A 176 0.23 -2.69 18.97
CA LYS A 176 0.53 -1.53 18.11
C LYS A 176 1.92 -1.58 17.50
N ILE A 177 2.92 -2.04 18.25
CA ILE A 177 4.28 -2.27 17.72
C ILE A 177 4.23 -3.32 16.60
N ASN A 178 3.62 -4.49 16.86
CA ASN A 178 3.53 -5.57 15.88
C ASN A 178 2.82 -5.11 14.61
N HIS A 179 1.70 -4.39 14.74
CA HIS A 179 0.97 -3.86 13.59
C HIS A 179 1.85 -2.95 12.72
N ARG A 180 2.61 -2.06 13.36
CA ARG A 180 3.53 -1.16 12.67
C ARG A 180 4.70 -1.85 11.99
N GLU A 181 5.28 -2.86 12.63
CA GLU A 181 6.34 -3.67 12.03
C GLU A 181 5.80 -4.42 10.80
N ASN A 182 4.58 -4.95 10.87
CA ASN A 182 3.92 -5.62 9.74
C ASN A 182 3.65 -4.65 8.58
N GLU A 183 3.17 -3.44 8.86
CA GLU A 183 2.97 -2.40 7.85
C GLU A 183 4.28 -1.97 7.17
N GLN A 184 5.39 -1.87 7.93
CA GLN A 184 6.70 -1.58 7.35
C GLN A 184 7.20 -2.72 6.45
N ARG A 185 7.01 -3.98 6.87
CA ARG A 185 7.33 -5.15 6.04
C ARG A 185 6.53 -5.15 4.74
N LEU A 186 5.23 -4.87 4.81
CA LEU A 186 4.37 -4.75 3.63
C LEU A 186 4.86 -3.64 2.68
N ASN A 187 5.19 -2.46 3.23
CA ASN A 187 5.67 -1.34 2.42
C ASN A 187 7.03 -1.64 1.77
N ASN A 188 7.94 -2.32 2.46
CA ASN A 188 9.23 -2.75 1.90
C ASN A 188 9.03 -3.78 0.78
N LEU A 189 8.15 -4.76 0.97
CA LEU A 189 7.80 -5.75 -0.05
C LEU A 189 7.22 -5.07 -1.29
N LEU A 190 6.31 -4.10 -1.12
CA LEU A 190 5.76 -3.32 -2.23
C LEU A 190 6.83 -2.52 -2.97
N LYS A 191 7.75 -1.88 -2.24
CA LYS A 191 8.87 -1.13 -2.84
C LYS A 191 9.79 -2.04 -3.65
N ASP A 192 10.09 -3.23 -3.14
CA ASP A 192 10.89 -4.23 -3.86
C ASP A 192 10.18 -4.74 -5.11
N LEU A 193 8.86 -4.96 -5.03
CA LEU A 193 8.04 -5.32 -6.20
C LEU A 193 8.03 -4.21 -7.25
N GLU A 194 7.87 -2.94 -6.85
CA GLU A 194 7.93 -1.79 -7.76
C GLU A 194 9.31 -1.69 -8.43
N LYS A 195 10.39 -1.89 -7.68
CA LYS A 195 11.75 -1.90 -8.22
C LYS A 195 11.94 -3.01 -9.24
N ARG A 196 11.55 -4.25 -8.91
CA ARG A 196 11.63 -5.40 -9.83
C ARG A 196 10.84 -5.15 -11.12
N LYS A 197 9.65 -4.55 -11.03
CA LYS A 197 8.87 -4.17 -12.21
C LYS A 197 9.52 -3.07 -13.03
N ALA A 198 10.11 -2.06 -12.38
CA ALA A 198 10.83 -1.00 -13.10
C ALA A 198 12.02 -1.58 -13.86
N ASP A 199 12.76 -2.51 -13.25
CA ASP A 199 13.88 -3.21 -13.88
C ASP A 199 13.39 -4.10 -15.04
N GLN A 200 12.28 -4.83 -14.86
CA GLN A 200 11.65 -5.61 -15.94
C GLN A 200 11.20 -4.72 -17.11
N ARG A 201 10.54 -3.58 -16.85
CA ARG A 201 10.11 -2.63 -17.88
C ARG A 201 11.31 -2.06 -18.65
N LYS A 202 12.42 -1.77 -17.96
CA LYS A 202 13.65 -1.33 -18.61
C LYS A 202 14.23 -2.43 -19.50
N ALA A 203 14.31 -3.66 -19.02
CA ALA A 203 14.78 -4.80 -19.79
C ALA A 203 13.90 -5.07 -21.02
N GLU A 204 12.57 -5.00 -20.86
CA GLU A 204 11.61 -5.16 -21.95
C GLU A 204 11.71 -4.03 -22.99
N ALA A 205 11.86 -2.78 -22.54
CA ALA A 205 12.09 -1.65 -23.44
C ALA A 205 13.41 -1.80 -24.23
N GLU A 206 14.47 -2.27 -23.59
CA GLU A 206 15.75 -2.54 -24.25
C GLU A 206 15.66 -3.72 -25.24
N ALA A 207 14.98 -4.80 -24.87
CA ALA A 207 14.72 -5.94 -25.75
C ALA A 207 13.89 -5.52 -26.97
N ARG A 208 12.85 -4.70 -26.76
CA ARG A 208 12.02 -4.15 -27.85
C ARG A 208 12.83 -3.25 -28.78
N LYS A 209 13.75 -2.45 -28.23
CA LYS A 209 14.68 -1.62 -29.04
C LYS A 209 15.59 -2.49 -29.91
N LYS A 210 16.24 -3.51 -29.33
CA LYS A 210 17.10 -4.46 -30.08
C LYS A 210 16.31 -5.21 -31.16
N ALA A 211 15.10 -5.64 -30.86
CA ALA A 211 14.23 -6.32 -31.84
C ALA A 211 13.82 -5.38 -32.99
N ALA A 212 13.54 -4.10 -32.71
CA ALA A 212 13.26 -3.10 -33.73
C ALA A 212 14.46 -2.83 -34.63
N GLU A 213 15.66 -2.69 -34.06
CA GLU A 213 16.92 -2.52 -34.81
C GLU A 213 17.22 -3.74 -35.69
N ALA A 214 17.07 -4.96 -35.17
CA ALA A 214 17.26 -6.19 -35.95
C ALA A 214 16.25 -6.29 -37.11
N ARG A 215 14.99 -5.89 -36.89
CA ARG A 215 13.96 -5.87 -37.94
C ARG A 215 14.26 -4.84 -39.03
N LEU A 216 14.76 -3.67 -38.66
CA LEU A 216 15.19 -2.65 -39.63
C LEU A 216 16.38 -3.14 -40.46
N ALA A 217 17.39 -3.75 -39.82
CA ALA A 217 18.55 -4.33 -40.53
C ALA A 217 18.14 -5.47 -41.48
N ALA A 218 17.24 -6.35 -41.05
CA ALA A 218 16.71 -7.41 -41.89
C ALA A 218 15.90 -6.87 -43.08
N ALA A 219 15.08 -5.83 -42.87
CA ALA A 219 14.35 -5.17 -43.94
C ALA A 219 15.28 -4.48 -44.94
N GLU A 220 16.36 -3.85 -44.47
CA GLU A 220 17.36 -3.23 -45.36
C GLU A 220 18.12 -4.29 -46.18
N LYS A 221 18.50 -5.41 -45.56
CA LYS A 221 19.12 -6.53 -46.27
C LYS A 221 18.20 -7.12 -47.35
N ALA A 222 16.94 -7.38 -47.00
CA ALA A 222 15.94 -7.87 -47.95
C ALA A 222 15.71 -6.88 -49.10
N ARG A 223 15.70 -5.57 -48.83
CA ARG A 223 15.58 -4.54 -49.87
C ARG A 223 16.79 -4.53 -50.82
N LYS A 224 18.02 -4.70 -50.31
CA LYS A 224 19.23 -4.79 -51.12
C LYS A 224 19.24 -6.06 -51.99
N GLU A 225 18.83 -7.20 -51.44
CA GLU A 225 18.69 -8.46 -52.17
C GLU A 225 17.62 -8.37 -53.26
N GLN A 226 16.47 -7.76 -52.97
CA GLN A 226 15.41 -7.52 -53.96
C GLN A 226 15.88 -6.57 -55.07
N ALA A 227 16.61 -5.49 -54.73
CA ALA A 227 17.15 -4.57 -55.73
C ALA A 227 18.18 -5.26 -56.65
N ALA A 228 19.05 -6.12 -56.09
CA ALA A 228 20.00 -6.90 -56.88
C ALA A 228 19.30 -7.94 -57.77
N ALA A 229 18.25 -8.61 -57.26
CA ALA A 229 17.44 -9.54 -58.04
C ALA A 229 16.66 -8.83 -59.15
N GLN A 230 16.12 -7.63 -58.90
CA GLN A 230 15.47 -6.80 -59.90
C GLN A 230 16.45 -6.36 -60.99
N GLN A 231 17.65 -5.88 -60.64
CA GLN A 231 18.67 -5.53 -61.64
C GLN A 231 19.07 -6.72 -62.51
N LYS A 232 19.20 -7.92 -61.91
CA LYS A 232 19.51 -9.15 -62.65
C LYS A 232 18.35 -9.58 -63.56
N ALA A 233 17.12 -9.52 -63.06
CA ALA A 233 15.92 -9.83 -63.85
C ALA A 233 15.66 -8.81 -64.96
N GLU A 234 16.02 -7.53 -64.75
CA GLU A 234 15.90 -6.47 -65.74
C GLU A 234 16.98 -6.60 -66.83
N ALA A 235 18.18 -7.04 -66.48
CA ALA A 235 19.22 -7.43 -67.43
C ALA A 235 18.82 -8.70 -68.24
N GLU A 236 18.19 -9.68 -67.60
CA GLU A 236 17.66 -10.88 -68.27
C GLU A 236 16.42 -10.58 -69.13
N ARG A 237 15.54 -9.66 -68.70
CA ARG A 237 14.40 -9.17 -69.50
C ARG A 237 14.83 -8.30 -70.68
N ALA A 238 15.89 -7.50 -70.55
CA ALA A 238 16.47 -6.77 -71.67
C ALA A 238 17.07 -7.71 -72.73
N ALA A 239 17.43 -8.94 -72.35
CA ALA A 239 17.88 -9.99 -73.27
C ALA A 239 16.72 -10.81 -73.90
N MET A 240 15.49 -10.73 -73.37
CA MET A 240 14.30 -11.41 -73.89
C MET A 240 13.16 -10.41 -74.12
N SER A 241 13.26 -9.60 -75.16
CA SER A 241 12.15 -8.76 -75.62
C SER A 241 11.55 -9.34 -76.91
N THR A 242 10.65 -10.30 -76.76
CA THR A 242 9.51 -10.53 -77.66
C THR A 242 8.36 -11.16 -76.87
N LEU A 243 7.25 -10.41 -76.78
CA LEU A 243 5.85 -10.81 -76.49
C LEU A 243 5.26 -10.60 -75.06
N THR A 244 4.48 -9.49 -74.99
CA THR A 244 3.08 -9.26 -74.56
C THR A 244 2.60 -9.35 -73.09
N ASP A 245 1.81 -8.32 -72.74
CA ASP A 245 1.38 -7.78 -71.44
C ASP A 245 0.15 -8.45 -70.76
N GLU A 246 -0.19 -9.71 -71.01
CA GLU A 246 -1.51 -10.26 -70.58
C GLU A 246 -1.53 -11.11 -69.29
N ASP A 247 -0.40 -11.45 -68.66
CA ASP A 247 -0.40 -12.43 -67.52
C ASP A 247 -0.18 -11.84 -66.10
N MET A 248 -0.27 -10.51 -65.93
CA MET A 248 0.09 -9.83 -64.67
C MET A 248 -1.05 -9.62 -63.66
N LYS A 249 -1.96 -10.59 -63.46
CA LYS A 249 -2.97 -10.48 -62.39
C LYS A 249 -3.25 -11.75 -61.60
N LEU A 250 -2.39 -12.04 -60.61
CA LEU A 250 -2.75 -12.75 -59.38
C LEU A 250 -1.84 -12.28 -58.21
N GLN A 251 -2.41 -11.72 -57.14
CA GLN A 251 -1.69 -11.36 -55.91
C GLN A 251 -2.44 -11.85 -54.66
N ALA A 252 -1.71 -12.47 -53.74
CA ALA A 252 -1.96 -12.59 -52.29
C ALA A 252 -0.59 -12.71 -51.57
N PRO A 253 -0.40 -12.40 -50.26
CA PRO A 253 -1.40 -12.17 -49.21
C PRO A 253 -1.21 -10.86 -48.39
N ASN A 254 -2.31 -10.38 -47.79
CA ASN A 254 -2.33 -9.26 -46.85
C ASN A 254 -2.18 -9.78 -45.41
N THR A 255 -1.02 -9.57 -44.79
CA THR A 255 -0.82 -9.82 -43.35
C THR A 255 -1.40 -8.65 -42.54
N GLN A 256 -2.59 -8.83 -41.98
CA GLN A 256 -3.17 -7.89 -41.03
C GLN A 256 -2.38 -7.91 -39.72
N GLY A 257 -1.80 -6.74 -39.39
CA GLY A 257 -1.13 -6.49 -38.13
C GLY A 257 -2.13 -6.45 -36.97
N PHE A 258 -1.84 -7.24 -35.95
CA PHE A 258 -2.50 -7.25 -34.65
C PHE A 258 -2.29 -5.90 -33.95
N THR A 259 -3.34 -5.10 -33.81
CA THR A 259 -3.36 -3.90 -32.98
C THR A 259 -3.90 -4.26 -31.60
N VAL A 260 -3.01 -4.38 -30.60
CA VAL A 260 -3.42 -4.46 -29.19
C VAL A 260 -3.76 -3.05 -28.73
N SER A 261 -5.00 -2.66 -28.96
CA SER A 261 -5.61 -1.51 -28.30
C SER A 261 -5.77 -1.84 -26.82
N ASN A 262 -5.03 -1.13 -25.96
CA ASN A 262 -5.09 -1.24 -24.50
C ASN A 262 -6.38 -0.55 -23.98
N ALA A 263 -7.53 -1.16 -24.27
CA ALA A 263 -8.86 -0.59 -24.00
C ALA A 263 -9.31 -0.71 -22.54
N ASN A 264 -8.51 -1.32 -21.66
CA ASN A 264 -8.92 -1.78 -20.32
C ASN A 264 -8.05 -1.23 -19.16
N SER A 265 -7.55 0.01 -19.22
CA SER A 265 -6.82 0.57 -18.07
C SER A 265 -7.71 0.68 -16.83
N PHE A 266 -7.23 0.17 -15.68
CA PHE A 266 -7.95 0.09 -14.40
C PHE A 266 -8.58 1.44 -13.98
N SER A 267 -7.92 2.56 -14.30
CA SER A 267 -8.43 3.92 -14.05
C SER A 267 -9.78 4.21 -14.73
N ARG A 268 -10.05 3.61 -15.89
CA ARG A 268 -11.29 3.84 -16.66
C ARG A 268 -12.47 3.00 -16.17
N MET A 269 -12.26 2.08 -15.23
CA MET A 269 -13.28 1.18 -14.69
C MET A 269 -13.89 1.65 -13.35
N GLN A 270 -13.62 2.90 -12.93
CA GLN A 270 -14.23 3.51 -11.75
C GLN A 270 -15.77 3.41 -11.79
N GLY A 271 -16.37 2.95 -10.67
CA GLY A 271 -17.81 2.72 -10.50
C GLY A 271 -18.44 1.58 -11.30
N ARG A 272 -17.64 0.68 -11.90
CA ARG A 272 -18.15 -0.40 -12.77
C ARG A 272 -17.68 -1.80 -12.37
N LEU A 273 -16.83 -1.91 -11.34
CA LEU A 273 -16.30 -3.19 -10.89
C LEU A 273 -17.30 -3.92 -10.00
N LYS A 274 -17.31 -5.25 -10.10
CA LYS A 274 -18.12 -6.11 -9.24
C LYS A 274 -17.46 -6.26 -7.88
N LYS A 275 -18.27 -6.42 -6.84
CA LYS A 275 -17.78 -6.78 -5.51
C LYS A 275 -16.98 -8.10 -5.55
N PRO A 276 -15.90 -8.22 -4.76
CA PRO A 276 -15.02 -9.39 -4.80
C PRO A 276 -15.64 -10.64 -4.16
N VAL A 277 -16.63 -10.47 -3.27
CA VAL A 277 -17.27 -11.56 -2.54
C VAL A 277 -18.74 -11.21 -2.28
N ASN A 278 -19.57 -12.24 -2.13
CA ASN A 278 -20.94 -12.07 -1.63
C ASN A 278 -20.92 -11.94 -0.11
N GLY A 279 -20.93 -10.70 0.38
CA GLY A 279 -20.96 -10.37 1.80
C GLY A 279 -21.56 -8.99 2.06
N THR A 280 -21.76 -8.67 3.34
CA THR A 280 -22.23 -7.37 3.81
C THR A 280 -21.04 -6.47 4.11
N LEU A 281 -21.07 -5.23 3.63
CA LEU A 281 -20.02 -4.26 3.90
C LEU A 281 -20.06 -3.85 5.39
N ALA A 282 -19.02 -4.19 6.14
CA ALA A 282 -18.96 -4.00 7.60
C ALA A 282 -17.81 -3.10 8.05
N GLY A 283 -16.75 -2.95 7.24
CA GLY A 283 -15.69 -1.96 7.46
C GLY A 283 -15.59 -1.05 6.25
N LEU A 284 -15.70 0.26 6.47
CA LEU A 284 -15.62 1.28 5.43
C LEU A 284 -14.28 2.00 5.48
N PHE A 285 -13.71 2.28 4.31
CA PHE A 285 -12.47 3.03 4.21
C PHE A 285 -12.52 4.34 5.01
N GLY A 286 -11.50 4.59 5.83
CA GLY A 286 -11.36 5.77 6.68
C GLY A 286 -12.16 5.73 7.98
N GLN A 287 -13.01 4.74 8.22
CA GLN A 287 -13.71 4.59 9.51
C GLN A 287 -12.79 3.98 10.57
N ASP A 288 -13.06 4.34 11.82
CA ASP A 288 -12.41 3.73 12.99
C ASP A 288 -12.73 2.23 13.04
N ARG A 289 -11.69 1.44 13.29
CA ARG A 289 -11.73 -0.02 13.41
C ARG A 289 -11.92 -0.48 14.86
N GLY A 290 -11.93 0.44 15.83
CA GLY A 290 -12.12 0.14 17.25
C GLY A 290 -10.85 -0.32 17.96
N ASP A 291 -9.75 -0.49 17.24
CA ASP A 291 -8.40 -0.67 17.79
C ASP A 291 -7.58 0.64 17.77
N GLY A 292 -8.18 1.76 17.37
CA GLY A 292 -7.51 3.06 17.20
C GLY A 292 -6.82 3.22 15.84
N GLU A 293 -7.02 2.30 14.90
CA GLU A 293 -6.68 2.51 13.50
C GLU A 293 -7.92 2.79 12.66
N VAL A 294 -7.70 3.35 11.46
CA VAL A 294 -8.75 3.47 10.45
C VAL A 294 -8.61 2.38 9.41
N TRP A 295 -9.73 1.92 8.87
CA TRP A 295 -9.73 1.00 7.73
C TRP A 295 -9.05 1.64 6.52
N LYS A 296 -7.93 1.07 6.08
CA LYS A 296 -7.19 1.49 4.86
C LYS A 296 -7.79 0.92 3.56
N GLY A 297 -8.89 0.18 3.70
CA GLY A 297 -9.58 -0.54 2.65
C GLY A 297 -11.04 -0.76 3.07
N VAL A 298 -11.68 -1.79 2.52
CA VAL A 298 -13.05 -2.18 2.88
C VAL A 298 -13.06 -3.61 3.40
N PHE A 299 -13.97 -3.88 4.32
CA PHE A 299 -14.17 -5.23 4.87
C PHE A 299 -15.58 -5.72 4.58
N TYR A 300 -15.66 -6.88 3.94
CA TYR A 300 -16.91 -7.59 3.65
C TYR A 300 -17.07 -8.73 4.66
N ASN A 301 -18.04 -8.60 5.58
CA ASN A 301 -18.44 -9.67 6.47
C ASN A 301 -19.21 -10.74 5.69
N THR A 302 -18.74 -11.98 5.75
CA THR A 302 -19.37 -13.11 5.07
C THR A 302 -18.88 -14.41 5.68
N VAL A 303 -19.71 -15.46 5.59
CA VAL A 303 -19.26 -16.84 5.81
C VAL A 303 -18.22 -17.20 4.74
N PRO A 304 -17.40 -18.26 4.93
CA PRO A 304 -16.46 -18.70 3.91
C PRO A 304 -17.13 -18.83 2.54
N ALA A 305 -16.68 -18.00 1.59
CA ALA A 305 -17.29 -17.81 0.29
C ALA A 305 -16.21 -17.60 -0.79
N PRO A 306 -16.48 -17.97 -2.06
CA PRO A 306 -15.55 -17.73 -3.15
C PRO A 306 -15.22 -16.25 -3.32
N VAL A 307 -13.92 -15.94 -3.36
CA VAL A 307 -13.40 -14.60 -3.59
C VAL A 307 -12.95 -14.49 -5.05
N SER A 308 -13.40 -13.44 -5.72
CA SER A 308 -13.13 -13.16 -7.12
C SER A 308 -12.33 -11.88 -7.30
N SER A 309 -11.48 -11.85 -8.33
CA SER A 309 -10.73 -10.66 -8.67
C SER A 309 -11.66 -9.54 -9.16
N ILE A 310 -11.42 -8.30 -8.73
CA ILE A 310 -12.27 -7.14 -9.07
C ILE A 310 -12.00 -6.63 -10.49
N ALA A 311 -10.80 -6.88 -11.01
CA ALA A 311 -10.36 -6.45 -12.33
C ALA A 311 -9.28 -7.41 -12.87
N SER A 312 -9.04 -7.38 -14.18
CA SER A 312 -7.96 -8.17 -14.77
C SER A 312 -6.59 -7.68 -14.29
N GLY A 313 -5.66 -8.58 -14.05
CA GLY A 313 -4.34 -8.25 -13.52
C GLY A 313 -3.39 -9.44 -13.45
N THR A 314 -2.19 -9.22 -12.94
CA THR A 314 -1.19 -10.28 -12.70
C THR A 314 -0.96 -10.45 -11.21
N VAL A 315 -0.95 -11.69 -10.71
CA VAL A 315 -0.68 -11.98 -9.31
C VAL A 315 0.78 -11.67 -9.00
N THR A 316 1.02 -10.66 -8.17
CA THR A 316 2.38 -10.31 -7.74
C THR A 316 2.77 -11.00 -6.44
N PHE A 317 1.80 -11.44 -5.64
CA PHE A 317 2.02 -12.20 -4.41
C PHE A 317 0.80 -13.08 -4.10
N ALA A 318 1.06 -14.30 -3.62
CA ALA A 318 0.06 -15.25 -3.18
C ALA A 318 0.67 -16.11 -2.06
N GLY A 319 0.28 -15.87 -0.81
CA GLY A 319 0.86 -16.58 0.33
C GLY A 319 0.42 -16.01 1.68
N GLU A 320 1.02 -16.49 2.75
CA GLU A 320 0.75 -16.02 4.11
C GLU A 320 1.64 -14.84 4.47
N LEU A 321 1.03 -13.80 5.06
CA LEU A 321 1.69 -12.59 5.51
C LEU A 321 1.31 -12.33 6.97
N GLU A 322 2.33 -12.23 7.83
CA GLU A 322 2.14 -12.00 9.27
C GLU A 322 1.32 -10.71 9.51
N GLY A 323 0.24 -10.83 10.29
CA GLY A 323 -0.70 -9.73 10.56
C GLY A 323 -1.83 -9.53 9.54
N TYR A 324 -1.73 -10.14 8.35
CA TYR A 324 -2.78 -10.12 7.31
C TYR A 324 -3.33 -11.52 6.99
N GLY A 325 -2.70 -12.59 7.48
CA GLY A 325 -3.11 -13.96 7.18
C GLY A 325 -2.78 -14.34 5.73
N LYS A 326 -3.60 -15.16 5.09
CA LYS A 326 -3.39 -15.50 3.67
C LYS A 326 -3.85 -14.35 2.79
N VAL A 327 -2.95 -13.90 1.92
CA VAL A 327 -3.08 -12.71 1.09
C VAL A 327 -2.81 -13.04 -0.37
N VAL A 328 -3.60 -12.44 -1.26
CA VAL A 328 -3.34 -12.37 -2.71
C VAL A 328 -3.21 -10.90 -3.09
N VAL A 329 -2.18 -10.58 -3.87
CA VAL A 329 -1.93 -9.22 -4.39
C VAL A 329 -1.96 -9.28 -5.91
N LEU A 330 -2.80 -8.46 -6.54
CA LEU A 330 -2.90 -8.33 -7.99
C LEU A 330 -2.44 -6.96 -8.45
N ASP A 331 -1.60 -6.93 -9.48
CA ASP A 331 -1.27 -5.73 -10.25
C ASP A 331 -2.19 -5.59 -11.45
N HIS A 332 -2.87 -4.46 -11.55
CA HIS A 332 -3.77 -4.15 -12.66
C HIS A 332 -3.13 -3.27 -13.75
N GLY A 333 -1.84 -2.93 -13.59
CA GLY A 333 -1.17 -1.97 -14.46
C GLY A 333 -1.39 -0.52 -14.03
N ASP A 334 -0.68 0.40 -14.69
CA ASP A 334 -0.75 1.84 -14.43
C ASP A 334 -0.54 2.27 -12.97
N GLY A 335 0.11 1.45 -12.15
CA GLY A 335 0.39 1.73 -10.74
C GLY A 335 -0.69 1.26 -9.77
N TYR A 336 -1.75 0.62 -10.24
CA TYR A 336 -2.84 0.10 -9.41
C TYR A 336 -2.59 -1.33 -8.92
N VAL A 337 -2.75 -1.53 -7.62
CA VAL A 337 -2.62 -2.83 -6.96
C VAL A 337 -3.84 -3.06 -6.08
N SER A 338 -4.40 -4.27 -6.14
CA SER A 338 -5.42 -4.72 -5.19
C SER A 338 -4.84 -5.80 -4.28
N ILE A 339 -5.24 -5.75 -3.01
CA ILE A 339 -4.79 -6.66 -1.95
C ILE A 339 -6.04 -7.32 -1.35
N TYR A 340 -6.05 -8.64 -1.37
CA TYR A 340 -7.12 -9.50 -0.82
C TYR A 340 -6.56 -10.23 0.37
N SER A 341 -7.17 -10.07 1.55
CA SER A 341 -6.63 -10.55 2.82
C SER A 341 -7.71 -11.19 3.68
N GLY A 342 -7.30 -12.05 4.61
CA GLY A 342 -8.20 -12.88 5.41
C GLY A 342 -8.73 -14.09 4.63
N LEU A 343 -7.95 -14.61 3.67
CA LEU A 343 -8.31 -15.82 2.94
C LEU A 343 -8.12 -17.07 3.81
N SER A 344 -9.01 -18.05 3.68
CA SER A 344 -8.82 -19.39 4.25
C SER A 344 -8.02 -20.29 3.30
N GLU A 345 -8.18 -20.07 2.00
CA GLU A 345 -7.53 -20.82 0.91
C GLU A 345 -7.15 -19.87 -0.24
N ILE A 346 -6.01 -20.15 -0.88
CA ILE A 346 -5.52 -19.43 -2.05
C ILE A 346 -5.57 -20.39 -3.23
N ASP A 347 -6.34 -20.04 -4.27
CA ASP A 347 -6.54 -20.90 -5.45
C ASP A 347 -5.66 -20.48 -6.64
N ILE A 348 -4.75 -19.53 -6.44
CA ILE A 348 -3.99 -18.93 -7.53
C ILE A 348 -2.50 -18.76 -7.20
N ALA A 349 -1.66 -18.99 -8.21
CA ALA A 349 -0.22 -18.93 -8.09
C ALA A 349 0.34 -17.53 -8.40
N GLN A 350 1.51 -17.21 -7.84
CA GLN A 350 2.26 -16.00 -8.17
C GLN A 350 2.66 -15.98 -9.65
N ASN A 351 2.75 -14.78 -10.22
CA ASN A 351 3.04 -14.49 -11.64
C ASN A 351 1.96 -14.96 -12.64
N TYR A 352 0.80 -15.41 -12.16
CA TYR A 352 -0.29 -15.83 -13.03
C TYR A 352 -1.15 -14.64 -13.46
N ALA A 353 -1.63 -14.66 -14.71
CA ALA A 353 -2.56 -13.66 -15.23
C ALA A 353 -4.01 -14.04 -14.88
N VAL A 354 -4.78 -13.06 -14.41
CA VAL A 354 -6.12 -13.25 -13.87
C VAL A 354 -7.08 -12.32 -14.60
N ASN A 355 -8.22 -12.84 -15.04
CA ASN A 355 -9.28 -12.02 -15.62
C ASN A 355 -10.20 -11.48 -14.51
N ALA A 356 -10.82 -10.32 -14.74
CA ALA A 356 -11.86 -9.80 -13.87
C ALA A 356 -12.94 -10.86 -13.60
N GLY A 357 -13.30 -11.05 -12.33
CA GLY A 357 -14.28 -12.04 -11.89
C GLY A 357 -13.76 -13.48 -11.73
N SER A 358 -12.48 -13.75 -12.02
CA SER A 358 -11.91 -15.09 -11.78
C SER A 358 -11.77 -15.36 -10.29
N LYS A 359 -12.06 -16.60 -9.86
CA LYS A 359 -11.84 -17.04 -8.48
C LYS A 359 -10.35 -17.00 -8.16
N ILE A 360 -10.00 -16.41 -7.02
CA ILE A 360 -8.61 -16.28 -6.53
C ILE A 360 -8.40 -16.98 -5.18
N GLY A 361 -9.47 -17.35 -4.49
CA GLY A 361 -9.42 -18.04 -3.20
C GLY A 361 -10.79 -18.11 -2.53
N THR A 362 -10.76 -18.43 -1.24
CA THR A 362 -11.95 -18.52 -0.37
C THR A 362 -11.78 -17.58 0.82
N SER A 363 -12.81 -16.81 1.18
CA SER A 363 -12.78 -15.94 2.36
C SER A 363 -12.66 -16.77 3.64
N GLY A 364 -12.16 -16.15 4.70
CA GLY A 364 -11.86 -16.82 5.95
C GLY A 364 -11.94 -15.83 7.10
N THR A 365 -10.92 -15.83 7.95
CA THR A 365 -10.87 -15.00 9.15
C THR A 365 -9.57 -14.22 9.16
N LEU A 366 -9.65 -12.91 9.42
CA LEU A 366 -8.47 -12.08 9.63
C LEU A 366 -7.77 -12.47 10.94
N PRO A 367 -6.45 -12.25 11.06
CA PRO A 367 -5.74 -12.48 12.33
C PRO A 367 -6.28 -11.67 13.52
N SER A 368 -7.00 -10.59 13.25
CA SER A 368 -7.71 -9.76 14.23
C SER A 368 -9.06 -10.33 14.71
N GLY A 369 -9.54 -11.41 14.09
CA GLY A 369 -10.71 -12.19 14.52
C GLY A 369 -11.98 -11.97 13.68
N GLU A 370 -12.04 -10.96 12.82
CA GLU A 370 -13.19 -10.72 11.95
C GLU A 370 -13.26 -11.76 10.82
N THR A 371 -14.43 -12.37 10.62
CA THR A 371 -14.67 -13.36 9.57
C THR A 371 -15.23 -12.69 8.32
N GLY A 372 -14.53 -12.84 7.19
CA GLY A 372 -14.87 -12.17 5.95
C GLY A 372 -13.66 -11.97 5.03
N LEU A 373 -13.74 -10.94 4.19
CA LEU A 373 -12.68 -10.55 3.26
C LEU A 373 -12.31 -9.09 3.46
N TYR A 374 -11.01 -8.83 3.63
CA TYR A 374 -10.47 -7.49 3.53
C TYR A 374 -9.98 -7.21 2.10
N LEU A 375 -10.43 -6.10 1.53
CA LEU A 375 -9.99 -5.60 0.23
C LEU A 375 -9.36 -4.22 0.40
N GLU A 376 -8.16 -4.06 -0.14
CA GLU A 376 -7.47 -2.78 -0.21
C GLU A 376 -7.04 -2.50 -1.64
N VAL A 377 -7.11 -1.22 -2.06
CA VAL A 377 -6.64 -0.77 -3.36
C VAL A 377 -5.57 0.29 -3.13
N ARG A 378 -4.42 0.13 -3.77
CA ARG A 378 -3.31 1.09 -3.74
C ARG A 378 -3.02 1.62 -5.15
N TYR A 379 -2.61 2.87 -5.22
CA TYR A 379 -2.05 3.49 -6.42
C TYR A 379 -0.67 4.04 -6.09
N ASN A 380 0.38 3.56 -6.76
CA ASN A 380 1.78 3.93 -6.50
C ASN A 380 2.14 3.88 -4.99
N GLY A 381 1.85 2.75 -4.35
CA GLY A 381 2.11 2.51 -2.92
C GLY A 381 1.13 3.18 -1.95
N GLN A 382 0.18 3.98 -2.43
CA GLN A 382 -0.70 4.79 -1.58
C GLN A 382 -2.14 4.25 -1.55
N VAL A 383 -2.69 4.07 -0.34
CA VAL A 383 -4.05 3.50 -0.14
C VAL A 383 -5.14 4.41 -0.68
N MET A 384 -6.17 3.81 -1.28
CA MET A 384 -7.33 4.47 -1.88
C MET A 384 -8.61 3.77 -1.44
N ASN A 385 -9.73 4.51 -1.42
CA ASN A 385 -11.04 3.93 -1.12
C ASN A 385 -11.49 2.96 -2.23
N PRO A 386 -11.57 1.64 -1.98
CA PRO A 386 -11.95 0.64 -3.00
C PRO A 386 -13.36 0.85 -3.56
N LEU A 387 -14.28 1.42 -2.77
CA LEU A 387 -15.66 1.69 -3.21
C LEU A 387 -15.75 2.76 -4.31
N SER A 388 -14.66 3.48 -4.59
CA SER A 388 -14.63 4.38 -5.76
C SER A 388 -14.60 3.61 -7.09
N TRP A 389 -14.33 2.30 -7.06
CA TRP A 389 -14.32 1.43 -8.23
C TRP A 389 -15.45 0.39 -8.27
N ILE A 390 -15.96 0.00 -7.09
CA ILE A 390 -16.96 -1.06 -6.94
C ILE A 390 -18.37 -0.45 -6.97
N ASN A 391 -19.27 -1.08 -7.73
CA ASN A 391 -20.69 -0.72 -7.80
C ASN A 391 -21.54 -1.48 -6.78
#